data_AF-A0A538EPF5-F1
#
_entry.id   AF-A0A538EPF5-F1
#
_cell.length_a   1.000
_cell.length_b   1.000
_cell.length_c   1.000
_cell.angle_alpha   90.00
_cell.angle_beta   90.00
_cell.angle_gamma   90.00
#
_symmetry.space_group_name_H-M   'P 1'
#
loop_
_entity.id
_entity.type
_entity.pdbx_description
1 polymer ?
#
loop_
_entity_poly.entity_id
_entity_poly.type
_entity_poly.pdbx_seq_one_letter_code
_entity_poly.pdbx_strand_id
1 'polypeptide(L)' 'MASTLSDSQLVARCRAGDQAAWSELVERFSRYVYAIAVQAFRLPEADAEDVFQEVFARAYQHLDKL' A
#
# COMPACT_ATOMS: atom_id res chain seq x y z
N MET A 1 -20.88 -9.14 4.01
CA MET A 1 -20.14 -8.88 5.25
C MET A 1 -18.67 -9.04 4.95
N ALA A 2 -17.98 -7.95 4.62
CA ALA A 2 -16.56 -7.99 4.32
C ALA A 2 -15.83 -8.14 5.66
N SER A 3 -15.36 -9.34 5.94
CA SER A 3 -14.40 -9.57 7.02
C SER A 3 -13.18 -8.73 6.67
N THR A 4 -13.02 -7.57 7.31
CA THR A 4 -11.81 -6.76 7.20
C THR A 4 -10.70 -7.60 7.80
N LEU A 5 -9.98 -8.33 6.94
CA LEU A 5 -8.76 -9.03 7.33
C LEU A 5 -7.88 -8.01 8.07
N SER A 6 -7.34 -8.43 9.21
CA SER A 6 -6.34 -7.61 9.88
C SER A 6 -5.18 -7.40 8.93
N ASP A 7 -4.49 -6.27 9.05
CA ASP A 7 -3.38 -5.91 8.16
C ASP A 7 -2.32 -7.04 8.12
N SER A 8 -2.12 -7.71 9.27
CA SER A 8 -1.27 -8.90 9.38
C SER A 8 -1.75 -10.09 8.55
N GLN A 9 -3.05 -10.36 8.48
CA GLN A 9 -3.61 -11.43 7.65
C GLN A 9 -3.54 -11.08 6.16
N LEU A 10 -3.76 -9.80 5.82
CA LEU A 10 -3.65 -9.31 4.45
C LEU A 10 -2.20 -9.45 3.94
N VAL A 11 -1.22 -9.04 4.75
CA VAL A 11 0.22 -9.20 4.46
C VAL A 11 0.59 -10.68 4.33
N ALA A 12 0.09 -11.55 5.22
CA ALA A 12 0.35 -12.99 5.13
C ALA A 12 -0.17 -13.61 3.81
N ARG A 13 -1.33 -13.16 3.31
CA ARG A 13 -1.85 -13.56 2.00
C ARG A 13 -1.03 -13.01 0.85
N CYS A 14 -0.61 -11.74 0.93
CA CYS A 14 0.27 -11.14 -0.08
C CYS A 14 1.57 -11.96 -0.21
N ARG A 15 2.17 -12.40 0.92
CA ARG A 15 3.37 -13.25 0.93
C ARG A 15 3.14 -14.64 0.33
N ALA A 16 1.93 -15.15 0.42
CA ALA A 16 1.55 -16.40 -0.23
C ALA A 16 1.38 -16.26 -1.76
N GLY A 17 1.60 -15.06 -2.31
CA GLY A 17 1.45 -14.75 -3.74
C GLY A 17 0.02 -14.37 -4.14
N ASP A 18 -0.86 -14.07 -3.18
CA ASP A 18 -2.22 -13.63 -3.46
C ASP A 18 -2.25 -12.19 -4.00
N GLN A 19 -2.38 -12.06 -5.32
CA GLN A 19 -2.49 -10.77 -6.00
C GLN A 19 -3.75 -9.98 -5.62
N ALA A 20 -4.85 -10.64 -5.26
CA ALA A 20 -6.05 -9.94 -4.83
C ALA A 20 -5.83 -9.30 -3.45
N ALA A 21 -5.14 -10.00 -2.56
CA ALA A 21 -4.74 -9.43 -1.27
C ALA A 21 -3.77 -8.24 -1.43
N TRP A 22 -2.88 -8.29 -2.42
CA TRP A 22 -2.00 -7.16 -2.74
C TRP A 22 -2.79 -5.93 -3.20
N SER A 23 -3.74 -6.11 -4.13
CA SER A 23 -4.60 -5.01 -4.58
C SER A 23 -5.41 -4.41 -3.44
N GLU A 24 -5.96 -5.22 -2.55
CA GLU A 24 -6.68 -4.75 -1.36
C GLU A 24 -5.76 -3.96 -0.41
N LEU A 25 -4.52 -4.40 -0.25
CA LEU A 25 -3.52 -3.70 0.56
C LEU A 25 -3.20 -2.34 -0.06
N VAL A 26 -2.90 -2.30 -1.35
CA VAL A 26 -2.62 -1.05 -2.07
C VAL A 26 -3.80 -0.09 -1.98
N GLU A 27 -5.02 -0.54 -2.24
CA GLU A 27 -6.21 0.30 -2.17
C GLU A 27 -6.42 0.88 -0.77
N ARG A 28 -6.24 0.07 0.28
CA ARG A 28 -6.41 0.50 1.66
C ARG A 28 -5.36 1.53 2.10
N PHE A 29 -4.10 1.35 1.71
CA PHE A 29 -3.02 2.27 2.08
C PHE A 29 -2.86 3.45 1.11
N SER A 30 -3.43 3.37 -0.10
CA SER A 30 -3.35 4.44 -1.12
C SER A 30 -3.80 5.79 -0.58
N ARG A 31 -4.94 5.78 0.11
CA ARG A 31 -5.56 6.97 0.67
C ARG A 31 -4.71 7.59 1.78
N TYR A 32 -3.99 6.75 2.54
CA TYR A 32 -3.10 7.20 3.61
C TYR A 32 -1.80 7.79 3.05
N VAL A 33 -1.17 7.10 2.09
CA VAL A 33 0.04 7.59 1.40
C VAL A 33 -0.24 8.91 0.69
N TYR A 34 -1.36 9.00 -0.03
CA TYR A 34 -1.77 10.22 -0.73
C TYR A 34 -2.07 11.36 0.26
N ALA A 35 -2.74 11.08 1.38
CA ALA A 35 -2.98 12.09 2.41
C ALA A 35 -1.66 12.63 2.99
N ILE A 36 -0.66 11.78 3.23
CA ILE A 36 0.65 12.23 3.71
C ILE A 36 1.36 13.08 2.64
N ALA A 37 1.44 12.58 1.40
CA ALA A 37 2.11 13.27 0.31
C ALA A 37 1.53 14.66 0.04
N VAL A 38 0.19 14.76 -0.04
CA VAL A 38 -0.49 16.01 -0.40
C VAL A 38 -0.75 16.91 0.81
N GLN A 39 -1.12 16.36 1.98
CA GLN A 39 -1.46 17.22 3.12
C GLN A 39 -0.25 17.58 3.98
N ALA A 40 0.66 16.63 4.24
CA ALA A 40 1.82 16.88 5.09
C ALA A 40 2.97 17.52 4.30
N PHE A 41 3.27 17.00 3.11
CA PHE A 41 4.39 17.47 2.29
C PHE A 41 3.98 18.44 1.18
N ARG A 42 2.67 18.63 0.93
CA ARG A 42 2.14 19.51 -0.13
C ARG A 42 2.76 19.25 -1.50
N LEU A 43 3.01 17.98 -1.79
CA LEU A 43 3.56 17.58 -3.07
C LEU A 43 2.57 17.87 -4.20
N PRO A 44 3.05 18.30 -5.37
CA PRO A 44 2.29 18.24 -6.63
C PRO A 44 1.78 16.83 -6.90
N GLU A 45 0.71 16.72 -7.69
CA GLU A 45 0.08 15.43 -8.02
C GLU A 45 1.07 14.44 -8.65
N ALA A 46 1.93 14.92 -9.57
CA ALA A 46 2.96 14.10 -10.21
C ALA A 46 3.97 13.52 -9.18
N ASP A 47 4.46 14.36 -8.26
CA ASP A 47 5.39 13.91 -7.22
C ASP A 47 4.72 12.96 -6.23
N ALA A 48 3.43 13.17 -5.94
CA ALA A 48 2.65 12.28 -5.08
C ALA A 48 2.43 10.90 -5.73
N GLU A 49 2.25 10.86 -7.06
CA GLU A 49 2.18 9.62 -7.84
C GLU A 49 3.52 8.88 -7.83
N ASP A 50 4.64 9.58 -8.02
CA ASP A 50 5.99 9.00 -7.92
C ASP A 50 6.25 8.41 -6.53
N VAL A 51 5.89 9.14 -5.47
CA VAL A 51 6.00 8.65 -4.08
C VAL A 51 5.11 7.42 -3.88
N PHE A 52 3.89 7.42 -4.41
CA PHE A 52 3.01 6.27 -4.34
C PHE A 52 3.65 5.04 -4.97
N GLN A 53 4.14 5.15 -6.21
CA GLN A 53 4.78 4.05 -6.92
C GLN A 53 5.99 3.52 -6.15
N GLU A 54 6.86 4.41 -5.66
CA GLU A 54 8.06 4.02 -4.91
C GLU A 54 7.75 3.34 -3.58
N VAL A 55 6.76 3.86 -2.82
CA VAL A 55 6.34 3.28 -1.54
C VAL A 55 5.80 1.87 -1.74
N PHE A 56 4.91 1.65 -2.70
CA PHE A 56 4.34 0.34 -2.95
C PHE A 56 5.32 -0.63 -3.62
N ALA A 57 6.21 -0.15 -4.49
CA ALA A 57 7.29 -0.95 -5.05
C ALA A 57 8.23 -1.46 -3.95
N ARG A 58 8.64 -0.59 -3.02
CA ARG A 58 9.45 -0.99 -1.85
C ARG A 58 8.68 -1.93 -0.94
N ALA A 59 7.41 -1.66 -0.66
CA ALA A 59 6.58 -2.54 0.16
C ALA A 59 6.49 -3.94 -0.44
N TYR A 60 6.39 -4.06 -1.78
CA TYR A 60 6.39 -5.34 -2.48
C TYR A 60 7.75 -6.05 -2.38
N GLN A 61 8.86 -5.34 -2.63
CA GLN A 61 10.22 -5.89 -2.52
C GLN A 61 10.58 -6.37 -1.11
N HIS A 62 10.03 -5.73 -0.09
CA HIS A 62 10.26 -6.05 1.31
C HIS A 62 9.17 -6.93 1.92
N LEU A 63 8.13 -7.26 1.17
CA LEU A 63 6.97 -8.01 1.67
C LEU A 63 7.37 -9.35 2.31
N ASP A 64 8.37 -10.02 1.72
CA ASP A 64 8.91 -11.29 2.20
C ASP A 64 9.71 -11.17 3.51
N LYS A 65 10.12 -9.95 3.88
CA LYS A 65 10.95 -9.64 5.06
C LYS A 65 10.18 -9.03 6.23
N LEU A 66 8.91 -8.68 6.02
CA LEU A 66 8.03 -8.10 7.05
C LEU A 66 7.56 -9.15 8.07
#